data_AF-A0A534G055-F1
#
_entry.id   AF-A0A534G055-F1
#
_cell.length_a   1.000
_cell.length_b   1.000
_cell.length_c   1.000
_cell.angle_alpha   90.00
_cell.angle_beta   90.00
_cell.angle_gamma   90.00
#
_symmetry.space_group_name_H-M   'P 1'
#
loop_
_entity.id
_entity.type
_entity.pdbx_description
1 polymer ?
#
loop_
_entity_poly.entity_id
_entity_poly.type
_entity_poly.pdbx_seq_one_letter_code
_entity_poly.pdbx_strand_id
1 'polypeptide(L)'
;MNAAVTAAQAPLIEVRASPLHGLGVFAARRIPRGTRVIEYLGERVSHAEADRRYDHKDAGDSHTFLFIVDERTVIDAGIDGNEARFVNHSCEPNCESVIENQRVYIDAIRTIEPGEELTYDYQIKREADDPPDIDAIFACRCGVEGCRGSMLWPPPCAPRSRTQGRGSRCR
;
A
#
# COMPACT_ATOMS: atom_id res chain seq x y z
N MET A 1 23.52 10.08 31.50
CA MET A 1 23.27 8.64 31.71
C MET A 1 22.01 8.31 30.92
N ASN A 2 22.14 7.76 29.70
CA ASN A 2 20.98 7.45 28.86
C ASN A 2 20.47 6.06 29.25
N ALA A 3 19.26 6.01 29.81
CA ALA A 3 18.57 4.76 30.08
C ALA A 3 18.35 4.03 28.74
N ALA A 4 18.81 2.79 28.63
CA ALA A 4 18.51 1.95 27.48
C ALA A 4 17.01 1.67 27.46
N VAL A 5 16.32 2.11 26.41
CA VAL A 5 14.91 1.78 26.17
C VAL A 5 14.83 0.27 26.01
N THR A 6 14.08 -0.40 26.88
CA THR A 6 13.86 -1.85 26.77
C THR A 6 12.95 -2.16 25.57
N ALA A 7 13.02 -3.36 25.01
CA ALA A 7 12.18 -3.76 23.86
C ALA A 7 10.66 -3.64 24.11
N ALA A 8 10.23 -3.59 25.38
CA ALA A 8 8.84 -3.38 25.77
C ALA A 8 8.41 -1.89 25.77
N GLN A 9 9.37 -0.96 25.81
CA GLN A 9 9.15 0.49 25.81
C GLN A 9 9.39 1.13 24.44
N ALA A 10 9.98 0.39 23.50
CA ALA A 10 10.14 0.82 22.13
C ALA A 10 8.76 1.00 21.46
N PRO A 11 8.63 1.94 20.50
CA PRO A 11 7.42 2.06 19.70
C PRO A 11 7.11 0.73 18.99
N LEU A 12 5.86 0.52 18.60
CA LEU A 12 5.49 -0.70 17.86
C LEU A 12 6.15 -0.74 16.48
N ILE A 13 6.20 0.42 15.84
CA ILE A 13 6.70 0.63 14.49
C ILE A 13 7.63 1.84 14.42
N GLU A 14 8.44 1.89 13.39
CA GLU A 14 9.29 3.04 13.05
C GLU A 14 9.30 3.27 11.54
N VAL A 15 9.53 4.52 11.11
CA VAL A 15 9.68 4.88 9.70
C VAL A 15 11.16 5.02 9.36
N ARG A 16 11.60 4.37 8.28
CA ARG A 16 12.97 4.48 7.76
C ARG A 16 12.98 4.39 6.23
N ALA A 17 14.13 4.61 5.62
CA ALA A 17 14.31 4.40 4.18
C ALA A 17 13.97 2.95 3.81
N SER A 18 13.16 2.78 2.77
CA SER A 18 12.73 1.47 2.29
C SER A 18 13.53 1.04 1.06
N PRO A 19 13.92 -0.25 0.97
CA PRO A 19 14.46 -0.81 -0.27
C PRO A 19 13.39 -0.95 -1.36
N LEU A 20 12.09 -0.94 -1.02
CA LEU A 20 10.99 -1.06 -1.96
C LEU A 20 10.71 0.27 -2.67
N HIS A 21 10.45 1.31 -1.88
CA HIS A 21 10.10 2.63 -2.39
C HIS A 21 10.23 3.70 -1.29
N GLY A 22 11.04 4.75 -1.52
CA GLY A 22 11.10 5.93 -0.64
C GLY A 22 11.29 5.60 0.85
N LEU A 23 10.23 5.82 1.63
CA LEU A 23 10.15 5.46 3.05
C LEU A 23 9.28 4.22 3.23
N GLY A 24 9.52 3.48 4.30
CA GLY A 24 8.74 2.32 4.71
C GLY A 24 8.46 2.34 6.21
N VAL A 25 7.43 1.61 6.62
CA VAL A 25 7.12 1.34 8.03
C VAL A 25 7.68 -0.03 8.40
N PHE A 26 8.40 -0.10 9.52
CA PHE A 26 9.06 -1.32 9.96
C PHE A 26 8.68 -1.65 11.39
N ALA A 27 8.63 -2.95 11.70
CA ALA A 27 8.39 -3.41 13.06
C ALA A 27 9.61 -3.10 13.94
N ALA A 28 9.46 -2.22 14.94
CA ALA A 28 10.55 -1.96 15.89
C ALA A 28 10.61 -3.02 17.01
N ARG A 29 9.52 -3.79 17.18
CA ARG A 29 9.42 -4.95 18.06
C ARG A 29 8.49 -6.00 17.44
N ARG A 30 8.48 -7.21 18.01
CA ARG A 30 7.63 -8.32 17.53
C ARG A 30 6.15 -7.90 17.56
N ILE A 31 5.46 -8.06 16.43
CA ILE A 31 4.04 -7.78 16.26
C ILE A 31 3.31 -9.12 16.07
N PRO A 32 2.50 -9.58 17.04
CA PRO A 32 1.70 -10.80 16.88
C PRO A 32 0.68 -10.70 15.75
N ARG A 33 0.31 -11.84 15.15
CA ARG A 33 -0.82 -11.93 14.20
C ARG A 33 -2.10 -11.38 14.85
N GLY A 34 -2.89 -10.66 14.06
CA GLY A 34 -4.15 -10.05 14.47
C GLY A 34 -3.98 -8.72 15.21
N THR A 35 -2.75 -8.21 15.33
CA THR A 35 -2.52 -6.91 15.96
C THR A 35 -2.96 -5.80 15.02
N ARG A 36 -3.81 -4.90 15.51
CA ARG A 36 -4.06 -3.61 14.88
C ARG A 36 -2.86 -2.70 15.10
N VAL A 37 -2.13 -2.42 14.02
CA VAL A 37 -0.82 -1.75 14.10
C VAL A 37 -0.99 -0.24 14.18
N ILE A 38 -1.73 0.32 13.23
CA ILE A 38 -1.88 1.76 13.06
C ILE A 38 -3.18 2.06 12.30
N GLU A 39 -3.80 3.20 12.61
CA GLU A 39 -4.89 3.75 11.82
C GLU A 39 -4.33 4.61 10.69
N TYR A 40 -4.92 4.54 9.51
CA TYR A 40 -4.59 5.42 8.39
C TYR A 40 -5.30 6.77 8.57
N LEU A 41 -4.54 7.80 8.94
CA LEU A 41 -5.04 9.15 9.21
C LEU A 41 -4.75 10.09 8.04
N GLY A 42 -5.56 11.13 7.93
CA GLY A 42 -5.45 12.20 6.95
C GLY A 42 -6.73 13.03 6.91
N GLU A 43 -6.75 14.05 6.07
CA GLU A 43 -7.95 14.84 5.82
C GLU A 43 -9.02 13.99 5.11
N ARG A 44 -10.28 14.12 5.52
CA ARG A 44 -11.40 13.42 4.87
C ARG A 44 -12.07 14.33 3.84
N VAL A 45 -12.03 13.91 2.58
CA VAL A 45 -12.55 14.66 1.44
C VAL A 45 -13.52 13.82 0.61
N SER A 46 -14.25 14.45 -0.30
CA SER A 46 -15.04 13.74 -1.31
C SER A 46 -14.14 13.21 -2.42
N HIS A 47 -14.64 12.22 -3.18
CA HIS A 47 -13.95 11.73 -4.39
C HIS A 47 -13.61 12.87 -5.36
N ALA A 48 -14.58 13.72 -5.70
CA ALA A 48 -14.35 14.85 -6.60
C ALA A 48 -13.30 15.85 -6.10
N GLU A 49 -13.16 16.03 -4.78
CA GLU A 49 -12.11 16.90 -4.22
C GLU A 49 -10.74 16.20 -4.26
N ALA A 50 -10.70 14.88 -4.02
CA ALA A 50 -9.48 14.09 -4.19
C ALA A 50 -9.01 14.12 -5.65
N ASP A 51 -9.90 13.89 -6.61
CA ASP A 51 -9.60 13.96 -8.05
C ASP A 51 -9.04 15.34 -8.42
N ARG A 52 -9.73 16.42 -8.03
CA ARG A 52 -9.28 17.81 -8.28
C ARG A 52 -7.88 18.10 -7.75
N ARG A 53 -7.48 17.51 -6.63
CA ARG A 53 -6.14 17.69 -6.04
C ARG A 53 -5.05 16.96 -6.81
N TYR A 54 -5.37 15.80 -7.37
CA TYR A 54 -4.41 14.91 -8.01
C TYR A 54 -4.42 15.00 -9.55
N ASP A 55 -5.43 15.64 -10.16
CA ASP A 55 -5.55 15.93 -11.60
C ASP A 55 -4.35 16.72 -12.17
N HIS A 56 -3.67 17.51 -11.32
CA HIS A 56 -2.59 18.41 -11.73
C HIS A 56 -1.23 18.01 -11.17
N LYS A 57 -1.11 16.81 -10.60
CA LYS A 57 0.17 16.36 -10.07
C LYS A 57 1.15 16.13 -11.22
N ASP A 58 2.36 16.68 -11.08
CA ASP A 58 3.42 16.48 -12.06
C ASP A 58 3.65 14.98 -12.27
N ALA A 59 3.88 14.56 -13.51
CA ALA A 59 4.12 13.15 -13.86
C ALA A 59 5.32 12.51 -13.13
N GLY A 60 6.16 13.31 -12.48
CA GLY A 60 7.26 12.86 -11.63
C GLY A 60 6.91 12.65 -10.15
N ASP A 61 5.74 13.09 -9.68
CA ASP A 61 5.29 12.95 -8.30
C ASP A 61 4.28 11.80 -8.14
N SER A 62 4.80 10.58 -8.18
CA SER A 62 4.03 9.34 -8.11
C SER A 62 3.44 9.01 -6.72
N HIS A 63 3.58 9.90 -5.74
CA HIS A 63 3.18 9.60 -4.36
C HIS A 63 1.68 9.91 -4.15
N THR A 64 0.83 8.89 -4.24
CA THR A 64 -0.59 9.04 -3.91
C THR A 64 -0.85 8.52 -2.50
N PHE A 65 -1.35 9.39 -1.62
CA PHE A 65 -1.67 9.07 -0.23
C PHE A 65 -3.18 9.03 0.02
N LEU A 66 -3.92 8.62 -1.01
CA LEU A 66 -5.38 8.52 -0.98
C LEU A 66 -5.81 7.13 -0.51
N PHE A 67 -6.81 7.08 0.35
CA PHE A 67 -7.47 5.85 0.79
C PHE A 67 -8.98 5.98 0.67
N ILE A 68 -9.61 5.15 -0.16
CA ILE A 68 -11.07 5.12 -0.32
C ILE A 68 -11.69 4.43 0.89
N VAL A 69 -12.51 5.15 1.65
CA VAL A 69 -13.24 4.61 2.80
C VAL A 69 -14.59 4.02 2.36
N ASP A 70 -15.31 4.77 1.54
CA ASP A 70 -16.63 4.42 1.01
C ASP A 70 -16.96 5.25 -0.25
N GLU A 71 -18.18 5.13 -0.76
CA GLU A 71 -18.65 5.83 -1.98
C GLU A 71 -18.62 7.36 -1.89
N ARG A 72 -18.49 7.93 -0.68
CA ARG A 72 -18.55 9.37 -0.45
C ARG A 72 -17.24 9.94 0.07
N THR A 73 -16.42 9.09 0.70
CA THR A 73 -15.30 9.55 1.51
C THR A 73 -13.97 8.93 1.09
N VAL A 74 -12.99 9.81 0.90
CA VAL A 74 -11.57 9.48 0.69
C VAL A 74 -10.77 10.14 1.80
N ILE A 75 -9.76 9.44 2.33
CA ILE A 75 -8.75 10.01 3.23
C ILE A 75 -7.56 10.43 2.38
N ASP A 76 -7.11 11.68 2.49
CA ASP A 76 -5.90 12.21 1.89
C ASP A 76 -4.83 12.39 2.97
N ALA A 77 -3.91 11.42 3.09
CA ALA A 77 -2.83 11.47 4.09
C ALA A 77 -1.65 12.36 3.66
N GLY A 78 -1.76 13.06 2.52
CA GLY A 78 -0.90 14.19 2.18
C GLY A 78 -1.10 15.37 3.12
N ILE A 79 -2.32 15.50 3.69
CA ILE A 79 -2.69 16.55 4.65
C ILE A 79 -3.07 15.89 5.98
N ASP A 80 -2.44 16.32 7.07
CA ASP A 80 -2.68 15.80 8.43
C ASP A 80 -2.57 14.26 8.56
N GLY A 81 -1.75 13.63 7.72
CA GLY A 81 -1.47 12.20 7.77
C GLY A 81 -0.48 11.79 8.85
N ASN A 82 -0.38 10.47 9.09
CA ASN A 82 0.57 9.86 10.02
C ASN A 82 1.50 8.86 9.30
N GLU A 83 2.23 8.05 10.07
CA GLU A 83 3.20 7.08 9.56
C GLU A 83 2.58 6.02 8.64
N ALA A 84 1.28 5.75 8.74
CA ALA A 84 0.59 4.74 7.93
C ALA A 84 0.69 5.01 6.42
N ARG A 85 0.85 6.27 6.00
CA ARG A 85 1.01 6.65 4.59
C ARG A 85 2.28 6.11 3.94
N PHE A 86 3.24 5.63 4.75
CA PHE A 86 4.50 5.06 4.29
C PHE A 86 4.49 3.52 4.30
N VAL A 87 3.37 2.86 4.61
CA VAL A 87 3.29 1.39 4.51
C VAL A 87 3.24 1.03 3.03
N ASN A 88 4.25 0.31 2.56
CA ASN A 88 4.44 0.03 1.14
C ASN A 88 3.58 -1.13 0.61
N HIS A 89 3.49 -1.24 -0.71
CA HIS A 89 2.84 -2.34 -1.38
C HIS A 89 3.70 -3.63 -1.39
N SER A 90 3.06 -4.78 -1.19
CA SER A 90 3.60 -6.09 -1.56
C SER A 90 2.52 -6.99 -2.16
N CYS A 91 2.89 -7.82 -3.14
CA CYS A 91 2.03 -8.87 -3.69
C CYS A 91 1.89 -10.07 -2.73
N GLU A 92 2.83 -10.25 -1.79
CA GLU A 92 2.75 -11.21 -0.68
C GLU A 92 2.93 -10.44 0.64
N PRO A 93 1.88 -9.72 1.10
CA PRO A 93 1.99 -8.82 2.23
C PRO A 93 2.01 -9.55 3.58
N ASN A 94 2.36 -8.81 4.63
CA ASN A 94 2.27 -9.25 6.03
C ASN A 94 1.22 -8.47 6.86
N CYS A 95 0.59 -7.46 6.26
CA CYS A 95 -0.55 -6.73 6.77
C CYS A 95 -1.71 -6.70 5.77
N GLU A 96 -2.89 -6.36 6.27
CA GLU A 96 -4.08 -6.03 5.47
C GLU A 96 -4.69 -4.71 5.93
N SER A 97 -5.40 -4.03 5.03
CA SER A 97 -6.20 -2.87 5.38
C SER A 97 -7.63 -3.28 5.77
N VAL A 98 -8.10 -2.82 6.92
CA VAL A 98 -9.44 -3.11 7.45
C VAL A 98 -10.21 -1.81 7.59
N ILE A 99 -11.41 -1.76 7.00
CA ILE A 99 -12.34 -0.62 7.17
C ILE A 99 -13.38 -1.01 8.23
N GLU A 100 -13.41 -0.27 9.33
CA GLU A 100 -14.34 -0.49 10.43
C GLU A 100 -14.88 0.86 10.92
N ASN A 101 -16.21 1.00 10.98
CA ASN A 101 -16.87 2.24 11.42
C ASN A 101 -16.36 3.49 10.66
N GLN A 102 -16.19 3.38 9.34
CA GLN A 102 -15.66 4.44 8.45
C GLN A 102 -14.21 4.89 8.77
N ARG A 103 -13.46 4.10 9.54
CA ARG A 103 -12.04 4.29 9.82
C ARG A 103 -11.23 3.18 9.15
N VAL A 104 -10.00 3.50 8.77
CA VAL A 104 -9.11 2.59 8.04
C VAL A 104 -7.98 2.20 8.96
N TYR A 105 -7.74 0.91 9.12
CA TYR A 105 -6.68 0.37 9.97
C TYR A 105 -5.79 -0.57 9.17
N ILE A 106 -4.54 -0.70 9.62
CA ILE A 106 -3.60 -1.70 9.12
C ILE A 106 -3.45 -2.77 10.21
N ASP A 107 -3.89 -3.98 9.89
CA ASP A 107 -3.88 -5.12 10.80
C ASP A 107 -2.85 -6.17 10.33
N ALA A 108 -2.13 -6.80 11.25
CA ALA A 108 -1.12 -7.81 10.93
C ALA A 108 -1.77 -9.17 10.63
N ILE A 109 -1.55 -9.74 9.43
CA ILE A 109 -2.14 -11.04 9.05
C ILE A 109 -1.29 -12.25 9.44
N ARG A 110 -0.02 -12.01 9.81
CA ARG A 110 0.89 -12.97 10.43
C ARG A 110 1.68 -12.30 11.55
N THR A 111 2.46 -13.08 12.30
CA THR A 111 3.46 -12.50 13.18
C THR A 111 4.57 -11.84 12.36
N ILE A 112 4.97 -10.64 12.77
CA ILE A 112 6.01 -9.81 12.15
C ILE A 112 7.14 -9.64 13.17
N GLU A 113 8.34 -10.02 12.80
CA GLU A 113 9.56 -9.92 13.61
C GLU A 113 10.17 -8.51 13.53
N PRO A 114 10.93 -8.09 14.55
CA PRO A 114 11.63 -6.81 14.52
C PRO A 114 12.51 -6.66 13.27
N GLY A 115 12.42 -5.50 12.63
CA GLY A 115 13.17 -5.14 11.43
C GLY A 115 12.49 -5.52 10.10
N GLU A 116 11.40 -6.29 10.12
CA GLU A 116 10.59 -6.56 8.93
C GLU A 116 9.81 -5.31 8.50
N GLU A 117 9.70 -5.08 7.19
CA GLU A 117 8.87 -4.02 6.61
C GLU A 117 7.40 -4.44 6.63
N LEU A 118 6.52 -3.55 7.07
CA LEU A 118 5.09 -3.73 6.98
C LEU A 118 4.64 -3.38 5.57
N THR A 119 3.86 -4.28 4.97
CA THR A 119 3.34 -4.11 3.62
C THR A 119 1.92 -4.65 3.53
N TYR A 120 1.10 -4.06 2.66
CA TYR A 120 -0.24 -4.57 2.32
C TYR A 120 -0.48 -4.53 0.80
N ASP A 121 -1.47 -5.27 0.32
CA ASP A 121 -1.91 -5.14 -1.07
C ASP A 121 -2.74 -3.87 -1.21
N TYR A 122 -2.33 -2.92 -2.05
CA TYR A 122 -3.03 -1.65 -2.21
C TYR A 122 -4.39 -1.81 -2.90
N GLN A 123 -4.63 -2.92 -3.61
CA GLN A 123 -5.88 -3.19 -4.32
C GLN A 123 -6.31 -2.05 -5.26
N ILE A 124 -5.34 -1.33 -5.83
CA ILE A 124 -5.61 -0.27 -6.81
C ILE A 124 -6.26 -0.91 -8.03
N LYS A 125 -7.45 -0.45 -8.39
CA LYS A 125 -8.17 -1.00 -9.53
C LYS A 125 -7.70 -0.33 -10.81
N ARG A 126 -7.69 -1.11 -11.89
CA ARG A 126 -7.62 -0.55 -13.23
C ARG A 126 -8.92 0.15 -13.59
N GLU A 127 -8.80 1.25 -14.31
CA GLU A 127 -9.91 2.01 -14.85
C GLU A 127 -10.00 1.83 -16.38
N ALA A 128 -11.16 2.16 -16.95
CA ALA A 128 -11.44 1.90 -18.37
C ALA A 128 -10.66 2.83 -19.31
N ASP A 129 -10.28 3.99 -18.80
CA ASP A 129 -9.56 5.07 -19.47
C ASP A 129 -8.07 5.15 -19.06
N ASP A 130 -7.58 4.15 -18.31
CA ASP A 130 -6.16 4.02 -18.02
C ASP A 130 -5.31 4.06 -19.30
N PRO A 131 -4.18 4.78 -19.31
CA PRO A 131 -3.30 4.83 -20.45
C PRO A 131 -2.67 3.44 -20.75
N PRO A 132 -2.26 3.18 -22.01
CA PRO A 132 -1.70 1.88 -22.38
C PRO A 132 -0.46 1.43 -21.60
N ASP A 133 0.27 2.37 -21.00
CA ASP A 133 1.49 2.14 -20.20
C ASP A 133 1.24 2.20 -18.69
N ILE A 134 -0.02 2.15 -18.22
CA ILE A 134 -0.39 2.24 -16.81
C ILE A 134 0.35 1.22 -15.92
N ASP A 135 0.63 0.03 -16.44
CA ASP A 135 1.41 -1.00 -15.74
C ASP A 135 2.87 -0.61 -15.48
N ALA A 136 3.46 0.17 -16.39
CA ALA A 136 4.80 0.70 -16.18
C ALA A 136 4.78 1.85 -15.17
N ILE A 137 3.72 2.66 -15.16
CA ILE A 137 3.50 3.75 -14.20
C ILE A 137 3.35 3.18 -12.79
N PHE A 138 2.52 2.13 -12.63
CA PHE A 138 2.28 1.43 -11.36
C PHE A 138 3.13 0.16 -11.21
N ALA A 139 4.33 0.13 -11.79
CA ALA A 139 5.20 -1.04 -11.75
C ALA A 139 5.50 -1.46 -10.30
N CYS A 140 5.22 -2.73 -9.98
CA CYS A 140 5.48 -3.27 -8.66
C CYS A 140 6.94 -3.73 -8.52
N ARG A 141 7.58 -3.32 -7.42
CA ARG A 141 8.98 -3.63 -7.10
C ARG A 141 9.14 -4.33 -5.75
N CYS A 142 8.10 -5.03 -5.29
CA CYS A 142 8.09 -5.66 -3.96
C CYS A 142 9.10 -6.81 -3.80
N GLY A 143 9.61 -7.38 -4.90
CA GLY A 143 10.71 -8.36 -4.88
C GLY A 143 10.33 -9.79 -4.50
N VAL A 144 9.06 -10.07 -4.22
CA VAL A 144 8.57 -11.43 -3.92
C VAL A 144 8.50 -12.29 -5.19
N GLU A 145 8.65 -13.62 -5.05
CA GLU A 145 8.65 -14.54 -6.20
C GLU A 145 7.31 -14.51 -6.96
N GLY A 146 6.18 -14.43 -6.24
CA GLY A 146 4.84 -14.30 -6.79
C GLY A 146 4.44 -12.89 -7.23
N CYS A 147 5.39 -11.98 -7.48
CA CYS A 147 5.09 -10.59 -7.84
C CYS A 147 4.27 -10.50 -9.14
N ARG A 148 3.19 -9.71 -9.10
CA ARG A 148 2.30 -9.46 -10.25
C ARG A 148 2.92 -8.57 -11.33
N GLY A 149 4.06 -7.93 -11.04
CA GLY A 149 4.72 -6.94 -11.90
C GLY A 149 4.08 -5.54 -11.88
N SER A 150 2.87 -5.41 -11.34
CA SER A 150 2.12 -4.16 -11.24
C SER A 150 1.38 -4.10 -9.90
N MET A 151 1.26 -2.91 -9.32
CA MET A 151 0.47 -2.68 -8.09
C MET A 151 -1.04 -2.76 -8.37
N LEU A 152 -1.44 -2.73 -9.64
CA LEU A 152 -2.83 -2.73 -10.08
C LEU A 152 -3.48 -4.13 -10.01
N TRP A 153 -4.78 -4.14 -9.78
CA TRP A 153 -5.66 -5.30 -9.79
C TRP A 153 -6.77 -5.12 -10.86
N PRO A 154 -7.14 -6.18 -11.60
CA PRO A 154 -6.55 -7.52 -11.60
C PRO A 154 -5.12 -7.54 -12.18
N PRO A 155 -4.33 -8.59 -11.87
CA PRO A 155 -3.00 -8.76 -12.44
C PRO A 155 -3.06 -8.70 -13.97
N PRO A 156 -2.00 -8.19 -14.64
CA PRO A 156 -1.97 -8.17 -16.10
C PRO A 156 -2.14 -9.60 -16.64
N CYS A 157 -2.89 -9.74 -17.73
CA CYS A 157 -3.02 -11.05 -18.38
C CYS A 157 -1.63 -11.54 -18.80
N ALA A 158 -1.27 -12.75 -18.35
CA ALA A 158 0.02 -13.34 -18.67
C ALA A 158 0.27 -13.30 -20.18
N PRO A 159 1.46 -12.91 -20.64
CA PRO A 159 1.78 -12.93 -22.06
C PRO A 159 1.57 -14.35 -22.58
N ARG A 160 0.79 -14.50 -23.65
CA ARG A 160 0.56 -15.80 -24.28
C ARG A 160 1.90 -16.41 -24.64
N SER A 161 2.22 -17.57 -24.06
CA SER A 161 3.36 -18.34 -24.52
C SER A 161 3.18 -18.66 -26.01
N ARG A 162 4.25 -18.52 -26.79
CA ARG A 162 4.26 -18.79 -28.25
C ARG A 162 3.79 -20.20 -28.62
N THR A 163 3.65 -21.09 -27.64
CA THR A 163 3.25 -22.50 -27.76
C THR A 163 1.76 -22.77 -27.49
N GLN A 164 0.96 -21.79 -27.04
CA GLN A 164 -0.46 -22.02 -26.75
C GLN A 164 -1.36 -21.58 -27.92
N GLY A 165 -2.00 -22.56 -28.54
CA GLY A 165 -2.95 -22.39 -29.64
C GLY A 165 -4.11 -21.43 -29.33
N ARG A 166 -4.71 -20.91 -30.40
CA ARG A 166 -5.83 -19.94 -30.38
C ARG A 166 -7.01 -20.46 -29.54
N GLY A 167 -7.10 -20.09 -28.26
CA GLY A 167 -8.22 -20.61 -27.47
C GLY A 167 -8.40 -20.16 -26.02
N SER A 168 -8.25 -18.88 -25.70
CA SER A 168 -9.01 -18.22 -24.61
C SER A 168 -8.66 -16.72 -24.59
N ARG A 169 -9.67 -15.86 -24.67
CA ARG A 169 -9.52 -14.43 -24.40
C ARG A 169 -9.66 -14.27 -22.88
N CYS A 170 -8.73 -13.56 -22.24
CA CYS A 170 -9.06 -12.90 -20.98
C CYS A 170 -10.29 -12.03 -21.26
N ARG A 171 -11.33 -12.20 -20.46
CA ARG A 171 -12.49 -11.29 -20.44
C ARG A 171 -12.15 -10.08 -19.60
#